data_AF-A0A7V0ZP96-F1
#
_entry.id   AF-A0A7V0ZP96-F1
#
_cell.length_a   1.000
_cell.length_b   1.000
_cell.length_c   1.000
_cell.angle_alpha   90.00
_cell.angle_beta   90.00
_cell.angle_gamma   90.00
#
_symmetry.space_group_name_H-M   'P 1'
#
loop_
_entity.id
_entity.type
_entity.pdbx_description
1 polymer ?
#
loop_
_entity_poly.entity_id
_entity_poly.type
_entity_poly.pdbx_seq_one_letter_code
_entity_poly.pdbx_strand_id
1 'polypeptide(L)'
;MELINTIAITLVTLAILVGIHEYGHFWVARRCDVKVLRFSIGFGKSLFNWQDRQGTQYSIAAIPLGGYVKMLDEREGEVPAELLDRAFNRKPVLQRIAVVSAGPLANLVLAIVAYWFLYMAGETGYVPI
;
A
#
# COMPACT_ATOMS: atom_id res chain seq x y z
N MET A 1 5.27 30.69 -6.33
CA MET A 1 4.32 30.16 -5.33
C MET A 1 3.55 28.97 -5.91
N GLU A 2 2.97 29.09 -7.11
CA GLU A 2 2.25 28.00 -7.79
C GLU A 2 3.05 26.68 -7.91
N LEU A 3 4.30 26.73 -8.38
CA LEU A 3 5.09 25.49 -8.58
C LEU A 3 5.30 24.71 -7.27
N ILE A 4 5.62 25.40 -6.18
CA ILE A 4 5.85 24.78 -4.87
C ILE A 4 4.57 24.12 -4.37
N ASN A 5 3.43 24.81 -4.53
CA ASN A 5 2.13 24.29 -4.14
C ASN A 5 1.77 23.04 -4.96
N THR A 6 1.91 23.08 -6.28
CA THR A 6 1.65 21.92 -7.16
C THR A 6 2.51 20.72 -6.80
N ILE A 7 3.80 20.94 -6.55
CA ILE A 7 4.71 19.86 -6.12
C ILE A 7 4.26 19.31 -4.76
N ALA A 8 3.97 20.16 -3.78
CA ALA A 8 3.52 19.72 -2.46
C ALA A 8 2.24 18.89 -2.53
N ILE A 9 1.21 19.38 -3.23
CA ILE A 9 -0.06 18.67 -3.43
C ILE A 9 0.17 17.34 -4.15
N THR A 10 1.03 17.30 -5.17
CA THR A 10 1.35 16.07 -5.91
C THR A 10 2.01 15.04 -5.00
N LEU A 11 3.00 15.45 -4.21
CA LEU A 11 3.71 14.54 -3.28
C LEU A 11 2.77 13.99 -2.21
N VAL A 12 1.90 14.83 -1.65
CA VAL A 12 0.89 14.40 -0.67
C VAL A 12 -0.11 13.43 -1.32
N THR A 13 -0.61 13.76 -2.51
CA THR A 13 -1.57 12.90 -3.24
C THR A 13 -0.96 11.54 -3.57
N LEU A 14 0.30 11.52 -4.05
CA LEU A 14 1.01 10.27 -4.32
C LEU A 14 1.25 9.47 -3.04
N ALA A 15 1.65 10.12 -1.94
CA ALA A 15 1.86 9.43 -0.67
C ALA A 15 0.57 8.75 -0.16
N ILE A 16 -0.59 9.41 -0.29
CA ILE A 16 -1.89 8.83 0.07
C ILE A 16 -2.24 7.66 -0.86
N LEU A 17 -2.16 7.86 -2.18
CA LEU A 17 -2.53 6.86 -3.18
C LEU A 17 -1.69 5.59 -3.02
N VAL A 18 -0.37 5.75 -2.91
CA VAL A 18 0.56 4.63 -2.70
C VAL A 18 0.34 4.00 -1.34
N GLY A 19 0.18 4.80 -0.27
CA GLY A 19 -0.03 4.29 1.08
C GLY A 19 -1.26 3.38 1.16
N ILE A 20 -2.37 3.78 0.55
CA ILE A 20 -3.59 2.97 0.49
C ILE A 20 -3.40 1.73 -0.39
N HIS A 21 -2.72 1.86 -1.53
CA HIS A 21 -2.39 0.73 -2.40
C HIS A 21 -1.60 -0.37 -1.67
N GLU A 22 -0.48 0.00 -1.07
CA GLU A 22 0.37 -0.94 -0.33
C GLU A 22 -0.38 -1.51 0.88
N TYR A 23 -1.18 -0.69 1.55
CA TYR A 23 -2.02 -1.14 2.66
C TYR A 23 -3.01 -2.22 2.22
N GLY A 24 -3.58 -2.13 1.01
CA GLY A 24 -4.45 -3.16 0.43
C GLY A 24 -3.75 -4.52 0.36
N HIS A 25 -2.57 -4.57 -0.25
CA HIS A 25 -1.75 -5.79 -0.32
C HIS A 25 -1.45 -6.35 1.06
N PHE A 26 -0.99 -5.49 1.97
CA PHE A 26 -0.64 -5.84 3.34
C PHE A 26 -1.82 -6.43 4.13
N TRP A 27 -2.98 -5.79 4.03
CA TRP A 27 -4.18 -6.14 4.77
C TRP A 27 -4.74 -7.50 4.32
N VAL A 28 -4.75 -7.78 3.02
CA VAL A 28 -5.16 -9.10 2.50
C VAL A 28 -4.09 -10.15 2.76
N ALA A 29 -2.79 -9.83 2.68
CA ALA A 29 -1.71 -10.77 2.98
C ALA A 29 -1.84 -11.32 4.42
N ARG A 30 -2.09 -10.45 5.40
CA ARG A 30 -2.38 -10.89 6.77
C ARG A 30 -3.67 -11.70 6.89
N ARG A 31 -4.67 -11.34 6.07
CA ARG A 31 -5.91 -12.09 5.78
C ARG A 31 -5.66 -13.57 5.50
N CYS A 32 -4.77 -13.80 4.56
CA CYS A 32 -4.43 -15.12 4.04
C CYS A 32 -3.35 -15.83 4.87
N ASP A 33 -3.04 -15.32 6.06
CA ASP A 33 -1.96 -15.79 6.93
C ASP A 33 -0.60 -15.88 6.19
N VAL A 34 -0.32 -14.87 5.37
CA VAL A 34 1.01 -14.68 4.78
C VAL A 34 1.84 -13.82 5.73
N LYS A 35 3.05 -14.28 6.04
CA LYS A 35 3.98 -13.51 6.86
C LYS A 35 4.51 -12.32 6.07
N VAL A 36 4.29 -11.11 6.58
CA VAL A 36 4.87 -9.88 6.02
C VAL A 36 6.13 -9.53 6.79
N LEU A 37 7.25 -9.39 6.09
CA LEU A 37 8.55 -9.04 6.66
C LEU A 37 8.70 -7.53 6.81
N ARG A 38 8.36 -6.77 5.76
CA ARG A 38 8.48 -5.31 5.75
C ARG A 38 7.31 -4.66 5.02
N PHE A 39 6.77 -3.61 5.61
CA PHE A 39 5.83 -2.69 4.99
C PHE A 39 6.51 -1.33 4.89
N SER A 40 6.75 -0.84 3.68
CA SER A 40 7.42 0.45 3.47
C SER A 40 6.53 1.40 2.67
N ILE A 41 6.32 2.60 3.22
CA ILE A 41 5.78 3.73 2.47
C ILE A 41 6.96 4.61 2.07
N GLY A 42 7.13 4.81 0.77
CA GLY A 42 8.28 5.49 0.19
C GLY A 42 9.43 4.54 -0.20
N PHE A 43 10.40 5.11 -0.89
CA PHE A 43 11.67 4.49 -1.28
C PHE A 43 12.88 5.18 -0.64
N GLY A 44 14.02 4.49 -0.67
CA GLY A 44 15.32 5.03 -0.27
C GLY A 44 15.61 4.89 1.22
N LYS A 45 16.31 5.88 1.78
CA LYS A 45 16.70 5.89 3.19
C LYS A 45 15.46 5.94 4.06
N SER A 46 15.32 4.95 4.94
CA SER A 46 14.26 4.97 5.95
C SER A 46 14.52 6.08 6.96
N LEU A 47 13.52 6.94 7.13
CA LEU A 47 13.53 8.02 8.12
C LEU A 47 13.06 7.51 9.47
N PHE A 48 12.08 6.62 9.47
CA PHE A 48 11.49 6.06 10.68
C PHE A 48 11.17 4.58 10.47
N ASN A 49 11.55 3.75 11.44
CA ASN A 49 11.24 2.33 11.44
C ASN A 49 10.69 1.91 12.79
N TRP A 50 9.69 1.04 12.77
CA TRP A 50 9.20 0.35 13.96
C TRP A 50 8.82 -1.08 13.60
N GLN A 51 8.69 -1.93 14.61
CA GLN A 51 8.31 -3.33 14.43
C GLN A 51 7.05 -3.61 15.23
N ASP A 52 6.10 -4.33 14.66
CA ASP A 52 4.94 -4.79 15.42
C ASP A 52 5.18 -6.13 16.13
N ARG A 53 4.20 -6.51 16.95
CA ARG A 53 4.18 -7.78 17.68
C ARG A 53 4.24 -9.02 16.79
N GLN A 54 3.80 -8.90 15.54
CA GLN A 54 3.86 -9.98 14.56
C GLN A 54 5.21 -10.00 13.83
N GLY A 55 6.18 -9.15 14.20
CA GLY A 55 7.51 -9.10 13.62
C GLY A 55 7.59 -8.38 12.28
N THR A 56 6.53 -7.72 11.82
CA THR A 56 6.57 -6.93 10.59
C THR A 56 7.25 -5.59 10.86
N GLN A 57 8.26 -5.27 10.05
CA GLN A 57 8.93 -3.98 10.10
C GLN A 57 8.20 -2.94 9.26
N TYR A 58 7.73 -1.88 9.87
CA TYR A 58 7.16 -0.73 9.18
C TYR A 58 8.25 0.30 8.98
N SER A 59 8.30 0.87 7.78
CA SER A 59 9.30 1.85 7.37
C SER A 59 8.61 3.02 6.67
N ILE A 60 8.98 4.23 7.04
CA ILE A 60 8.64 5.44 6.29
C ILE A 60 9.93 5.97 5.69
N ALA A 61 10.03 5.96 4.37
CA ALA A 61 11.23 6.38 3.65
C ALA A 61 11.11 7.80 3.08
N ALA A 62 12.25 8.40 2.78
CA ALA A 62 12.33 9.82 2.44
C ALA A 62 11.65 10.18 1.11
N ILE A 63 11.56 9.24 0.16
CA ILE A 63 11.05 9.50 -1.19
C ILE A 63 9.63 8.95 -1.31
N PRO A 64 8.57 9.79 -1.42
CA PRO A 64 7.17 9.33 -1.42
C PRO A 64 6.69 8.78 -2.79
N LEU A 65 7.59 8.46 -3.71
CA LEU A 65 7.29 8.07 -5.10
C LEU A 65 6.90 6.58 -5.27
N GLY A 66 6.55 5.90 -4.17
CA GLY A 66 6.06 4.52 -4.19
C GLY A 66 6.25 3.85 -2.84
N GLY A 67 6.21 2.53 -2.79
CA GLY A 67 6.25 1.74 -1.56
C GLY A 67 6.38 0.27 -1.91
N TYR A 68 6.48 -0.58 -0.89
CA TYR A 68 6.47 -2.02 -1.10
C TYR A 68 6.07 -2.79 0.14
N VAL A 69 5.40 -3.92 -0.07
CA VAL A 69 5.12 -4.94 0.93
C VAL A 69 5.99 -6.16 0.66
N LYS A 70 7.06 -6.33 1.46
CA LYS A 70 7.90 -7.52 1.40
C LYS A 70 7.24 -8.67 2.16
N MET A 71 6.78 -9.67 1.42
CA MET A 71 6.19 -10.89 1.97
C MET A 71 7.26 -11.97 2.09
N LEU A 72 7.04 -12.92 3.00
CA LEU A 72 7.87 -14.11 3.10
C LEU A 72 7.68 -14.96 1.84
N ASP A 73 8.75 -15.21 1.10
CA ASP A 73 8.73 -15.99 -0.13
C ASP A 73 10.05 -16.77 -0.24
N GLU A 74 9.97 -18.07 -0.51
CA GLU A 74 11.14 -18.95 -0.66
C GLU A 74 12.04 -18.56 -1.84
N ARG A 75 11.51 -17.79 -2.80
CA ARG A 75 12.27 -17.32 -3.96
C ARG A 75 13.21 -16.16 -3.63
N GLU A 76 12.96 -15.45 -2.53
CA GLU A 76 13.74 -14.29 -2.11
C GLU A 76 14.78 -14.60 -1.02
N GLY A 77 14.73 -15.79 -0.42
CA GLY A 77 15.66 -16.20 0.62
C GLY A 77 15.24 -17.50 1.31
N GLU A 78 16.11 -17.98 2.21
CA GLU A 78 15.86 -19.19 2.98
C GLU A 78 14.77 -18.95 4.04
N VAL A 79 13.76 -19.81 4.04
CA VAL A 79 12.60 -19.71 4.95
C VAL A 79 12.67 -20.83 5.99
N PRO A 80 12.60 -20.52 7.30
CA PRO A 80 12.56 -21.54 8.34
C PRO A 80 11.40 -22.52 8.13
N ALA A 81 11.63 -23.81 8.40
CA ALA A 81 10.63 -24.87 8.18
C ALA A 81 9.27 -24.58 8.85
N GLU A 82 9.30 -23.92 10.00
CA GLU A 82 8.13 -23.54 10.80
C GLU A 82 7.28 -22.40 10.20
N LEU A 83 7.80 -21.68 9.20
CA LEU A 83 7.11 -20.55 8.57
C LEU A 83 6.78 -20.80 7.09
N LEU A 84 7.06 -21.99 6.58
CA LEU A 84 6.84 -22.35 5.17
C LEU A 84 5.36 -22.27 4.78
N ASP A 85 4.47 -22.69 5.68
CA ASP A 85 3.01 -22.58 5.53
C ASP A 85 2.54 -21.13 5.39
N ARG A 86 3.32 -20.17 5.90
CA ARG A 86 3.06 -18.72 5.85
C ARG A 86 3.80 -18.02 4.69
N ALA A 87 4.53 -18.76 3.87
CA ALA A 87 5.19 -18.23 2.68
C ALA A 87 4.17 -17.97 1.57
N PHE A 88 4.28 -16.82 0.91
CA PHE A 88 3.35 -16.34 -0.12
C PHE A 88 3.26 -17.30 -1.30
N ASN A 89 4.39 -17.84 -1.76
CA ASN A 89 4.48 -18.76 -2.88
C ASN A 89 3.84 -20.13 -2.60
N ARG A 90 3.69 -20.53 -1.33
CA ARG A 90 3.01 -21.78 -0.93
C ARG A 90 1.50 -21.63 -0.75
N LYS A 91 0.97 -20.40 -0.68
CA LYS A 91 -0.48 -20.19 -0.57
C LYS A 91 -1.21 -20.60 -1.85
N PRO A 92 -2.47 -21.04 -1.75
CA PRO A 92 -3.33 -21.29 -2.90
C PRO A 92 -3.35 -20.12 -3.88
N VAL A 93 -3.44 -20.44 -5.19
CA VAL A 93 -3.40 -19.44 -6.26
C VAL A 93 -4.45 -18.34 -6.07
N LEU A 94 -5.66 -18.69 -5.62
CA LEU A 94 -6.71 -17.71 -5.35
C LEU A 94 -6.34 -16.73 -4.24
N GLN A 95 -5.67 -17.18 -3.18
CA GLN A 95 -5.20 -16.28 -2.12
C GLN A 95 -4.10 -15.35 -2.64
N ARG A 96 -3.18 -15.88 -3.45
CA ARG A 96 -2.14 -15.06 -4.08
C ARG A 96 -2.72 -13.99 -4.99
N ILE A 97 -3.71 -14.34 -5.81
CA ILE A 97 -4.45 -13.40 -6.66
C ILE A 97 -5.19 -12.37 -5.80
N ALA A 98 -5.85 -12.79 -4.71
CA ALA A 98 -6.53 -11.88 -3.80
C ALA A 98 -5.55 -10.85 -3.21
N VAL A 99 -4.38 -11.29 -2.75
CA VAL A 99 -3.34 -10.41 -2.20
C VAL A 99 -2.81 -9.43 -3.24
N VAL A 100 -2.49 -9.88 -4.46
CA VAL A 100 -1.96 -9.01 -5.52
C VAL A 100 -3.03 -8.07 -6.11
N SER A 101 -4.29 -8.47 -6.15
CA SER A 101 -5.36 -7.59 -6.61
C SER A 101 -5.82 -6.58 -5.54
N ALA A 102 -5.52 -6.84 -4.26
CA ALA A 102 -5.97 -6.01 -3.16
C ALA A 102 -5.49 -4.55 -3.23
N GLY A 103 -4.25 -4.31 -3.65
CA GLY A 103 -3.73 -2.94 -3.80
C GLY A 103 -4.49 -2.13 -4.86
N PRO A 104 -4.60 -2.61 -6.11
CA PRO A 104 -5.43 -1.97 -7.13
C PRO A 104 -6.88 -1.76 -6.70
N LEU A 105 -7.50 -2.76 -6.06
CA LEU A 105 -8.87 -2.65 -5.57
C LEU A 105 -9.00 -1.61 -4.46
N ALA A 106 -8.03 -1.50 -3.56
CA ALA A 106 -8.01 -0.46 -2.53
C ALA A 106 -7.98 0.94 -3.14
N ASN A 107 -7.22 1.15 -4.21
CA ASN A 107 -7.22 2.42 -4.94
C ASN A 107 -8.53 2.69 -5.68
N LEU A 108 -9.17 1.66 -6.23
CA LEU A 108 -10.47 1.81 -6.86
C LEU A 108 -11.53 2.24 -5.82
N VAL A 109 -11.53 1.61 -4.65
CA VAL A 109 -12.40 1.99 -3.53
C VAL A 109 -12.08 3.41 -3.07
N LEU A 110 -10.80 3.77 -2.95
CA LEU A 110 -10.37 5.13 -2.62
C LEU A 110 -10.93 6.15 -3.61
N ALA A 111 -10.85 5.88 -4.92
CA ALA A 111 -11.38 6.75 -5.95
C ALA A 111 -12.91 6.92 -5.79
N ILE A 112 -13.66 5.83 -5.63
CA ILE A 112 -15.11 5.88 -5.43
C ILE A 112 -15.47 6.75 -4.23
N VAL A 113 -14.78 6.55 -3.10
CA VAL A 113 -15.03 7.31 -1.87
C VAL A 113 -14.63 8.78 -2.03
N ALA A 114 -13.49 9.06 -2.65
CA ALA A 114 -13.02 10.43 -2.89
C ALA A 114 -13.97 11.21 -3.80
N TYR A 115 -14.39 10.62 -4.93
CA TYR A 115 -15.37 11.24 -5.82
C TYR A 115 -16.72 11.42 -5.14
N TRP A 116 -17.16 10.46 -4.33
CA TRP A 116 -18.41 10.59 -3.59
C TRP A 116 -18.38 11.79 -2.64
N PHE A 117 -17.31 11.97 -1.85
CA PHE A 117 -17.16 13.15 -0.99
C PHE A 117 -17.08 14.45 -1.78
N LEU A 118 -16.40 14.44 -2.94
CA LEU A 118 -16.30 15.60 -3.81
C LEU A 118 -17.68 16.03 -4.32
N TYR A 119 -18.51 15.08 -4.79
CA TYR A 119 -19.88 15.38 -5.20
C TYR A 119 -20.78 15.84 -4.05
N MET A 120 -20.59 15.29 -2.83
CA MET A 120 -21.32 15.74 -1.65
C MET A 120 -20.93 17.15 -1.19
N ALA A 121 -19.68 17.56 -1.37
CA ALA A 121 -19.22 18.91 -1.07
C ALA A 121 -19.84 19.97 -1.99
N GLY A 122 -20.41 19.54 -3.12
CA GLY A 122 -21.02 20.39 -4.12
C GLY A 122 -19.99 20.95 -5.09
N GLU A 123 -20.31 20.91 -6.38
CA GLU A 123 -19.50 21.55 -7.41
C GLU A 123 -20.19 22.84 -7.86
N THR A 124 -19.52 23.99 -7.67
CA THR A 124 -19.94 25.25 -8.29
C THR A 124 -19.46 25.24 -9.74
N GLY A 125 -20.25 24.63 -10.62
CA GLY A 125 -20.03 24.65 -12.07
C GLY A 125 -20.62 25.90 -12.71
N TYR A 126 -20.07 26.31 -13.85
CA TYR A 126 -20.71 27.29 -14.72
C TYR A 126 -21.91 26.63 -15.41
N VAL A 127 -23.08 27.26 -15.32
CA VAL A 127 -24.26 26.83 -16.10
C VAL A 127 -23.89 26.92 -17.58
N PRO A 128 -23.97 25.83 -18.36
CA PRO A 128 -23.75 25.92 -19.80
C PRO A 128 -24.83 26.82 -20.41
N ILE A 129 -24.39 27.84 -21.16
CA ILE A 129 -25.22 28.72 -21.98
C ILE A 129 -25.71 28.00 -23.24
#